data_AF-B9BPC4-F1
#
_entry.id   AF-B9BPC4-F1
#
_cell.length_a   1.000
_cell.length_b   1.000
_cell.length_c   1.000
_cell.angle_alpha   90.00
_cell.angle_beta   90.00
_cell.angle_gamma   90.00
#
_symmetry.space_group_name_H-M   'P 1'
#
loop_
_entity.id
_entity.type
_entity.pdbx_description
1 polymer ?
#
loop_
_entity_poly.entity_id
_entity_poly.type
_entity_poly.pdbx_seq_one_letter_code
_entity_poly.pdbx_strand_id
1 'polypeptide(L)'
;MQPMLPDRQGASMIADTTVRSFSTQGCAGAVLKGERGTATVDGDKIELKQGTVYVNGISYGAVTPAQTVEYDVARGARTLRVDGEVRTPAR
;
A
#
# COMPACT_ATOMS: atom_id res chain seq x y z
N MET A 1 15.80 20.94 -27.17
CA MET A 1 14.69 20.87 -26.20
C MET A 1 14.65 19.46 -25.63
N GLN A 2 14.99 19.30 -24.36
CA GLN A 2 14.68 18.13 -23.51
C GLN A 2 13.75 18.65 -22.38
N PRO A 3 13.03 17.82 -21.60
CA PRO A 3 13.21 16.36 -21.31
C PRO A 3 11.88 15.59 -21.55
N MET A 4 11.65 14.31 -21.27
CA MET A 4 11.78 13.57 -20.00
C MET A 4 11.75 12.07 -20.33
N LEU A 5 12.77 11.34 -19.89
CA LEU A 5 12.72 9.87 -19.87
C LEU A 5 11.70 9.44 -18.81
N PRO A 6 10.87 8.42 -19.04
CA PRO A 6 10.24 7.75 -17.93
C PRO A 6 11.33 6.99 -17.16
N ASP A 7 11.58 7.41 -15.92
CA ASP A 7 12.28 6.60 -14.93
C ASP A 7 11.52 5.29 -14.75
N ARG A 8 11.85 4.28 -15.57
CA ARG A 8 11.54 2.88 -15.32
C ARG A 8 12.43 2.46 -14.15
N GLN A 9 11.97 2.78 -12.95
CA GLN A 9 12.57 2.32 -11.71
C GLN A 9 12.58 0.79 -11.72
N GLY A 10 13.77 0.24 -11.50
CA GLY A 10 14.19 -1.10 -11.86
C GLY A 10 13.24 -2.22 -11.43
N ALA A 11 12.86 -3.05 -12.41
CA ALA A 11 12.35 -4.38 -12.18
C ALA A 11 13.47 -5.24 -11.57
N SER A 12 13.51 -5.34 -10.24
CA SER A 12 14.34 -6.30 -9.52
C SER A 12 13.52 -7.56 -9.25
N MET A 13 13.80 -8.59 -10.06
CA MET A 13 13.60 -10.04 -9.85
C MET A 13 12.36 -10.50 -9.05
N ILE A 14 11.29 -10.86 -9.78
CA ILE A 14 10.23 -11.85 -9.48
C ILE A 14 9.75 -11.97 -8.01
N ALA A 15 9.27 -10.87 -7.46
CA ALA A 15 8.10 -10.91 -6.57
C ALA A 15 7.10 -9.97 -7.22
N ASP A 16 5.96 -10.47 -7.69
CA ASP A 16 4.93 -9.71 -8.40
C ASP A 16 4.25 -8.72 -7.43
N THR A 17 5.02 -7.72 -7.00
CA THR A 17 4.55 -6.74 -6.04
C THR A 17 3.97 -5.59 -6.82
N THR A 18 2.66 -5.46 -6.73
CA THR A 18 1.93 -4.32 -7.29
C THR A 18 1.69 -3.32 -6.18
N VAL A 19 2.16 -2.09 -6.37
CA VAL A 19 1.81 -0.95 -5.54
C VAL A 19 1.17 0.10 -6.44
N ARG A 20 -0.05 0.50 -6.12
CA ARG A 20 -0.80 1.55 -6.83
C ARG A 20 -1.36 2.52 -5.81
N SER A 21 -0.90 3.75 -5.82
CA SER A 21 -1.44 4.83 -4.99
C SER A 21 -2.23 5.80 -5.85
N PHE A 22 -3.28 6.38 -5.28
CA PHE A 22 -4.06 7.44 -5.89
C PHE A 22 -4.36 8.53 -4.89
N SER A 23 -4.55 9.75 -5.38
CA SER A 23 -5.04 10.88 -4.61
C SER A 23 -6.01 11.69 -5.47
N THR A 24 -7.11 12.09 -4.87
CA THR A 24 -8.12 12.99 -5.44
C THR A 24 -8.55 13.96 -4.35
N GLN A 25 -9.32 15.00 -4.69
CA GLN A 25 -9.66 16.06 -3.75
C GLN A 25 -10.40 15.50 -2.52
N GLY A 26 -9.71 15.43 -1.38
CA GLY A 26 -10.22 14.94 -0.10
C GLY A 26 -10.26 13.42 0.08
N CYS A 27 -9.72 12.64 -0.87
CA CYS A 27 -9.57 11.19 -0.74
C CYS A 27 -8.20 10.73 -1.26
N ALA A 28 -7.53 9.85 -0.54
CA ALA A 28 -6.30 9.22 -0.97
C ALA A 28 -6.36 7.73 -0.68
N GLY A 29 -5.66 6.91 -1.46
CA GLY A 29 -5.60 5.49 -1.18
C GLY A 29 -4.41 4.80 -1.82
N ALA A 30 -4.17 3.57 -1.38
CA ALA A 30 -3.19 2.69 -1.98
C ALA A 30 -3.66 1.23 -1.98
N VAL A 31 -3.28 0.54 -3.05
CA VAL A 31 -3.45 -0.90 -3.21
C VAL A 31 -2.07 -1.53 -3.28
N LEU A 32 -1.80 -2.45 -2.36
CA LEU A 32 -0.55 -3.20 -2.28
C LEU A 32 -0.87 -4.69 -2.38
N LYS A 33 -0.11 -5.41 -3.20
CA LYS A 33 -0.18 -6.86 -3.33
C LYS A 33 1.22 -7.40 -3.53
N GLY A 34 1.55 -8.55 -2.94
CA GLY A 34 2.87 -9.17 -3.03
C GLY A 34 3.56 -9.34 -1.68
N GLU A 35 4.83 -9.74 -1.70
CA GLU A 35 5.57 -10.11 -0.48
C GLU A 35 6.11 -8.91 0.30
N ARG A 36 6.49 -7.84 -0.41
CA ARG A 36 7.12 -6.64 0.15
C ARG A 36 6.78 -5.43 -0.68
N GLY A 37 6.34 -4.35 -0.05
CA GLY A 37 5.97 -3.12 -0.76
C GLY A 37 5.78 -1.97 0.21
N THR A 38 5.88 -0.75 -0.30
CA THR A 38 5.68 0.46 0.50
C THR A 38 4.88 1.47 -0.30
N ALA A 39 3.91 2.10 0.35
CA ALA A 39 3.13 3.20 -0.20
C ALA A 39 3.02 4.33 0.84
N THR A 40 2.83 5.55 0.35
CA THR A 40 2.53 6.71 1.19
C THR A 40 1.18 7.28 0.77
N VAL A 41 0.24 7.41 1.70
CA VAL A 41 -1.13 7.88 1.46
C VAL A 41 -1.48 8.94 2.50
N ASP A 42 -1.73 10.17 2.06
CA ASP A 42 -2.07 11.29 2.96
C ASP A 42 -1.08 11.49 4.13
N GLY A 43 0.20 11.14 3.91
CA GLY A 43 1.25 11.18 4.94
C GLY A 43 1.41 9.90 5.76
N ASP A 44 0.48 8.95 5.66
CA ASP A 44 0.60 7.63 6.28
C ASP A 44 1.51 6.73 5.46
N LYS A 45 2.41 6.01 6.12
CA LYS A 45 3.30 5.01 5.50
C LYS A 45 2.71 3.62 5.66
N ILE A 46 2.40 2.97 4.55
CA ILE A 46 1.88 1.60 4.49
C ILE A 46 2.98 0.68 4.01
N GLU A 47 3.28 -0.36 4.78
CA GLU A 47 4.37 -1.29 4.51
C GLU A 47 3.86 -2.73 4.52
N LEU A 48 4.12 -3.46 3.44
CA LEU A 48 4.12 -4.91 3.42
C LEU A 48 5.53 -5.38 3.74
N LYS A 49 5.68 -6.05 4.89
CA LYS A 49 6.97 -6.56 5.35
C LYS A 49 6.79 -7.95 5.92
N GLN A 50 7.48 -8.93 5.31
CA GLN A 50 7.50 -10.33 5.78
C GLN A 50 6.08 -10.92 5.95
N GLY A 51 5.20 -10.66 4.98
CA GLY A 51 3.82 -11.17 5.04
C GLY A 51 2.98 -10.54 6.15
N THR A 52 3.31 -9.34 6.59
CA THR A 52 2.52 -8.55 7.54
C THR A 52 2.36 -7.13 6.99
N VAL A 53 1.15 -6.59 7.12
CA VAL A 53 0.86 -5.20 6.78
C VAL A 53 1.06 -4.31 8.00
N TYR A 54 1.68 -3.15 7.78
CA TYR A 54 1.90 -2.12 8.78
C TYR A 54 1.41 -0.77 8.26
N VAL A 55 0.79 0.03 9.12
CA VAL A 55 0.48 1.43 8.86
C VAL A 55 1.17 2.27 9.93
N ASN A 56 2.08 3.16 9.53
CA ASN A 56 2.91 3.96 10.44
C ASN A 56 3.63 3.12 11.50
N GLY A 57 4.03 1.89 11.13
CA GLY A 57 4.68 0.93 12.04
C GLY A 57 3.73 0.10 12.91
N ILE A 58 2.42 0.37 12.89
CA ILE A 58 1.40 -0.42 13.59
C ILE A 58 1.00 -1.60 12.72
N SER A 59 1.10 -2.82 13.25
CA SER A 59 0.70 -4.03 12.51
C SER A 59 -0.81 -4.12 12.37
N TYR A 60 -1.29 -4.53 11.20
CA TYR A 60 -2.69 -4.89 10.93
C TYR A 60 -2.85 -6.40 10.63
N GLY A 61 -1.86 -7.17 11.07
CA GLY A 61 -1.84 -8.63 10.97
C GLY A 61 -1.21 -9.17 9.70
N ALA A 62 -1.14 -10.49 9.64
CA ALA A 62 -0.52 -11.22 8.56
C ALA A 62 -1.36 -11.15 7.28
N VAL A 63 -0.67 -11.14 6.14
CA VAL A 63 -1.21 -11.16 4.78
C VAL A 63 -0.37 -12.09 3.91
N THR A 64 -1.02 -12.84 3.03
CA THR A 64 -0.29 -13.65 2.03
C THR A 64 0.02 -12.80 0.78
N PRO A 65 1.02 -13.18 -0.03
CA PRO A 65 1.37 -12.44 -1.25
C PRO A 65 0.23 -12.36 -2.27
N ALA A 66 -0.73 -13.28 -2.22
CA ALA A 66 -1.90 -13.29 -3.08
C ALA A 66 -2.98 -12.29 -2.64
N GLN A 67 -2.98 -11.88 -1.36
CA GLN A 67 -3.97 -10.97 -0.81
C GLN A 67 -3.71 -9.54 -1.27
N THR A 68 -4.81 -8.81 -1.44
CA THR A 68 -4.81 -7.42 -1.84
C THR A 68 -5.04 -6.57 -0.61
N VAL A 69 -4.07 -5.72 -0.27
CA VAL A 69 -4.18 -4.74 0.81
C VAL A 69 -4.61 -3.42 0.23
N GLU A 70 -5.74 -2.91 0.71
CA GLU A 70 -6.28 -1.60 0.33
C GLU A 70 -6.23 -0.69 1.55
N TYR A 71 -5.69 0.50 1.37
CA TYR A 71 -5.71 1.56 2.37
C TYR A 71 -6.41 2.77 1.80
N ASP A 72 -7.49 3.20 2.43
CA ASP A 72 -8.30 4.33 2.01
C ASP A 72 -8.34 5.39 3.11
N VAL A 73 -8.01 6.62 2.73
CA VAL A 73 -8.19 7.82 3.54
C VAL A 73 -9.26 8.66 2.86
N ALA A 74 -10.45 8.70 3.45
CA ALA A 74 -11.59 9.45 2.92
C ALA A 74 -12.21 10.30 4.02
N ARG A 75 -12.33 11.61 3.79
CA ARG A 75 -12.96 12.56 4.74
C ARG A 75 -12.37 12.49 6.16
N GLY A 76 -11.06 12.22 6.27
CA GLY A 76 -10.34 12.10 7.53
C GLY A 76 -10.46 10.74 8.24
N ALA A 77 -11.26 9.81 7.71
CA ALA A 77 -11.31 8.42 8.18
C ALA A 77 -10.26 7.59 7.44
N ARG A 78 -9.54 6.73 8.18
CA ARG A 78 -8.56 5.79 7.63
C ARG A 78 -9.10 4.38 7.77
N THR A 79 -9.12 3.65 6.66
CA THR A 79 -9.63 2.27 6.61
C THR A 79 -8.57 1.40 5.93
N LEU A 80 -8.17 0.31 6.60
CA LEU A 80 -7.40 -0.75 5.96
C LEU A 80 -8.32 -1.93 5.66
N ARG A 81 -8.21 -2.48 4.45
CA ARG A 81 -8.87 -3.72 4.04
C ARG A 81 -7.86 -4.71 3.50
N VAL A 82 -8.14 -5.99 3.72
CA VAL A 82 -7.41 -7.11 3.11
C VAL A 82 -8.43 -7.97 2.39
N ASP A 83 -8.29 -8.10 1.07
CA ASP A 83 -9.26 -8.76 0.19
C ASP A 83 -10.70 -8.26 0.41
N GLY A 84 -10.86 -6.94 0.64
CA GLY A 84 -12.14 -6.29 0.92
C GLY A 84 -12.60 -6.34 2.39
N GLU A 85 -11.97 -7.13 3.26
CA GLU A 85 -12.33 -7.21 4.68
C GLU A 85 -11.62 -6.13 5.50
N VAL A 86 -12.40 -5.30 6.20
CA VAL A 86 -11.85 -4.24 7.07
C VAL A 86 -11.07 -4.85 8.23
N ARG A 87 -9.84 -4.38 8.42
CA ARG A 87 -8.99 -4.78 9.54
C ARG A 87 -8.75 -3.63 10.50
N THR A 88 -8.65 -3.99 11.77
CA THR A 88 -8.17 -3.11 12.84
C THR A 88 -6.70 -3.43 13.16
N PRO A 89 -5.98 -2.50 13.80
CA PRO A 89 -4.66 -2.78 14.35
C PRO A 89 -4.63 -4.08 15.16
N ALA A 90 -3.60 -4.88 14.96
CA ALA A 90 -3.28 -6.00 15.84
C ALA A 90 -2.90 -5.45 17.22
N ARG A 91 -3.55 -5.97 18.28
CA ARG A 91 -3.24 -5.62 19.68
C ARG A 91 -2.02 -6.37 20.19
#